data_AF-E6UA63-F1
#
_entry.id   AF-E6UA63-F1
#
_cell.length_a   1.000
_cell.length_b   1.000
_cell.length_c   1.000
_cell.angle_alpha   90.00
_cell.angle_beta   90.00
_cell.angle_gamma   90.00
#
_symmetry.space_group_name_H-M   'P 1'
#
loop_
_entity.id
_entity.type
_entity.pdbx_description
1 polymer ?
#
loop_
_entity_poly.entity_id
_entity_poly.type
_entity_poly.pdbx_seq_one_letter_code
_entity_poly.pdbx_strand_id
1 'polypeptide(L)' 'MTFFTDSPFERMMVQKPQYRREERPPAPPKGRPEQSHDCYRGLIITPKRKGNENAVCNQ' A
#
# COMPACT_ATOMS: atom_id res chain seq x y z
N MET A 1 -37.54 1.15 33.39
CA MET A 1 -37.47 -0.29 33.03
C MET A 1 -36.61 -0.45 31.79
N THR A 2 -35.60 -1.32 31.81
CA THR A 2 -34.81 -1.65 30.62
C THR A 2 -34.85 -3.14 30.25
N PHE A 3 -35.66 -3.93 30.95
CA PHE A 3 -35.92 -5.33 30.65
C PHE A 3 -37.36 -5.61 31.07
N PHE A 4 -38.14 -6.24 30.19
CA PHE A 4 -39.51 -6.62 30.49
C PHE A 4 -39.53 -7.96 31.22
N THR A 5 -38.53 -8.83 30.99
CA THR A 5 -38.36 -10.14 31.63
C THR A 5 -36.87 -10.53 31.72
N ASP A 6 -36.54 -11.56 32.50
CA ASP A 6 -35.20 -12.19 32.54
C ASP A 6 -34.92 -13.13 31.35
N SER A 7 -35.62 -12.93 30.23
CA SER A 7 -35.45 -13.77 29.04
C SER A 7 -34.09 -13.55 28.37
N PRO A 8 -33.39 -14.63 27.95
CA PRO A 8 -32.09 -14.51 27.29
C PRO A 8 -32.15 -13.72 25.97
N PHE A 9 -33.28 -13.75 25.26
CA PHE A 9 -33.46 -13.05 23.99
C PHE A 9 -33.55 -11.53 24.16
N GLU A 10 -34.26 -11.05 25.20
CA GLU A 10 -34.31 -9.62 25.53
C GLU A 10 -32.93 -9.06 25.88
N ARG A 11 -32.12 -9.83 26.61
CA ARG A 11 -30.76 -9.46 26.97
C ARG A 11 -29.85 -9.25 25.75
N MET A 12 -30.06 -10.01 24.68
CA MET A 12 -29.33 -9.80 23.42
C MET A 12 -29.82 -8.56 22.65
N MET A 13 -31.12 -8.24 22.71
CA MET A 13 -31.67 -7.07 22.01
C MET A 13 -31.19 -5.73 22.60
N VAL A 14 -30.86 -5.68 23.89
CA VAL A 14 -30.28 -4.48 24.51
C VAL A 14 -28.77 -4.39 24.34
N GLN A 15 -28.11 -5.52 24.05
CA GLN A 15 -26.67 -5.57 23.92
C GLN A 15 -26.31 -4.98 22.56
N LYS A 16 -25.89 -3.71 22.57
CA LYS A 16 -25.32 -3.12 21.35
C LYS A 16 -24.07 -3.89 20.98
N PRO A 17 -23.98 -4.46 19.76
CA PRO A 17 -22.75 -5.11 19.33
C PRO A 17 -21.64 -4.09 19.41
N GLN A 18 -20.55 -4.44 20.08
CA GLN A 18 -19.35 -3.62 20.06
C GLN A 18 -18.82 -3.70 18.64
N TYR A 19 -19.15 -2.68 17.83
CA TYR A 19 -18.58 -2.49 16.53
C TYR A 19 -17.07 -2.35 16.76
N ARG A 20 -16.32 -3.44 16.50
CA ARG A 20 -14.89 -3.33 16.28
C ARG A 20 -14.76 -2.40 15.09
N ARG A 21 -14.54 -1.11 15.35
CA ARG A 21 -13.86 -0.26 14.40
C ARG A 21 -12.67 -1.10 13.96
N GLU A 22 -12.58 -1.40 12.67
CA GLU A 22 -11.38 -2.01 12.10
C GLU A 22 -10.19 -1.37 12.80
N GLU A 23 -9.35 -2.23 13.40
CA GLU A 23 -8.18 -1.80 14.12
C GLU A 23 -7.29 -1.12 13.09
N ARG A 24 -7.52 0.19 12.93
CA ARG A 24 -6.91 0.96 11.88
C ARG A 24 -5.43 0.92 12.23
N PRO A 25 -4.58 0.33 11.39
CA PRO A 25 -3.17 0.23 11.71
C PRO A 25 -2.66 1.65 12.02
N PRO A 26 -1.80 1.81 13.04
CA PRO A 26 -1.26 3.11 13.37
C PRO A 26 -0.66 3.73 12.10
N ALA A 27 -0.97 5.00 11.88
CA ALA A 27 -0.53 5.69 10.67
C ALA A 27 0.99 5.51 10.52
N PRO A 28 1.48 5.19 9.31
CA PRO A 28 2.91 5.06 9.10
C PRO A 28 3.60 6.36 9.53
N PRO A 29 4.76 6.27 10.20
CA PRO A 29 5.49 7.46 10.62
C PRO A 29 5.73 8.34 9.39
N LYS A 30 5.55 9.66 9.55
CA LYS A 30 5.84 10.67 8.51
C LYS A 30 7.36 10.77 8.31
N GLY A 31 7.98 9.71 7.82
CA GLY A 31 9.32 9.73 7.24
C GLY A 31 9.16 10.16 5.79
N ARG A 32 9.72 11.32 5.44
CA ARG A 32 9.82 11.73 4.03
C ARG A 32 10.53 10.61 3.27
N PRO A 33 9.99 10.12 2.14
CA PRO A 33 10.89 9.62 1.13
C PRO A 33 11.53 10.88 0.53
N GLU A 34 12.73 11.22 1.00
CA GLU A 34 13.70 11.78 0.06
C GLU A 34 14.06 10.60 -0.85
N GLN A 35 13.12 10.28 -1.75
CA GLN A 35 13.44 9.49 -2.93
C GLN A 35 14.31 10.42 -3.72
N SER A 36 15.62 10.30 -3.48
CA SER A 36 16.63 10.91 -4.32
C SER A 36 16.22 10.60 -5.75
N HIS A 37 15.96 11.66 -6.51
CA HIS A 37 15.41 11.60 -7.87
C HIS A 37 16.34 10.84 -8.86
N ASP A 38 17.43 10.29 -8.34
CA ASP A 38 18.48 9.54 -9.01
C ASP A 38 18.27 8.01 -8.95
N CYS A 39 17.42 7.49 -8.07
CA CYS A 39 17.21 6.03 -7.96
C CYS A 39 16.55 5.41 -9.20
N TYR A 40 15.88 6.22 -10.03
CA TYR A 40 15.23 5.77 -11.27
C TYR A 40 16.07 6.00 -12.53
N ARG A 41 17.16 6.79 -12.46
CA ARG A 41 17.97 7.13 -13.65
C ARG A 41 18.66 5.92 -14.26
N GLY A 42 19.00 4.90 -13.46
CA GLY A 42 19.62 3.65 -13.93
C GLY A 42 18.64 2.61 -14.50
N LEU A 43 17.33 2.83 -14.37
CA LEU A 43 16.31 1.88 -14.83
C LEU A 43 15.88 2.11 -16.28
N ILE A 44 16.39 3.16 -16.92
CA ILE A 44 16.03 3.51 -18.30
C ILE A 44 16.82 2.60 -19.26
N ILE A 45 16.14 1.60 -19.82
CA ILE A 45 16.69 0.75 -20.88
C ILE A 45 16.87 1.61 -22.13
N THR A 46 18.13 1.95 -22.44
CA THR A 46 18.44 2.71 -23.65
C THR A 46 18.57 1.74 -24.84
N PRO A 47 17.80 1.92 -25.93
CA PRO A 47 17.87 1.04 -27.08
C PRO A 47 19.25 1.15 -27.75
N LYS A 48 19.89 0.02 -28.01
CA LYS A 48 21.14 -0.03 -28.79
C LYS A 48 20.85 0.41 -30.22
N ARG A 49 21.56 1.44 -30.70
CA ARG A 49 21.60 1.72 -32.14
C ARG A 49 22.14 0.48 -32.85
N LYS A 50 21.38 -0.04 -33.81
CA LYS A 50 21.85 -1.05 -34.77
C LYS A 50 22.99 -0.40 -35.54
N GLY A 51 24.22 -0.76 -35.20
CA GLY A 51 25.41 -0.32 -35.93
C GLY A 51 25.35 -0.95 -37.31
N ASN A 52 25.34 -0.11 -38.33
CA ASN A 52 25.59 -0.54 -39.69
C ASN A 52 27.06 -0.98 -39.68
N GLU A 53 27.30 -2.28 -39.85
CA GLU A 53 28.58 -2.78 -40.33
C GLU A 53 29.03 -1.94 -41.53
N ASN A 54 30.34 -1.63 -41.59
CA ASN A 54 31.07 -0.85 -42.61
C ASN A 54 31.78 0.38 -42.03
N ALA A 55 32.73 0.14 -41.14
CA ALA A 55 33.95 0.94 -41.11
C ALA A 55 35.11 -0.06 -41.08
N VAL A 56 35.58 -0.38 -42.29
CA VAL A 56 36.85 -1.04 -42.56
C VAL A 56 37.92 -0.38 -41.70
N CYS A 57 38.52 -1.14 -40.78
CA CYS A 57 39.82 -0.79 -40.22
C CYS A 57 40.81 -0.82 -41.39
N ASN A 58 41.20 0.36 -41.87
CA ASN A 58 42.40 0.47 -42.69
C ASN A 58 43.62 0.58 -41.76
N GLN A 59 44.64 -0.13 -42.22
CA GLN A 59 45.91 -0.51 -41.61
C GLN A 59 46.79 0.66 -41.17
#